data_AF-A0A958NT20-F1
#
_entry.id   AF-A0A958NT20-F1
#
_cell.length_a   1.000
_cell.length_b   1.000
_cell.length_c   1.000
_cell.angle_alpha   90.00
_cell.angle_beta   90.00
_cell.angle_gamma   90.00
#
_symmetry.space_group_name_H-M   'P 1'
#
loop_
_entity.id
_entity.type
_entity.pdbx_description
1 polymer ?
#
loop_
_entity_poly.entity_id
_entity_poly.type
_entity_poly.pdbx_seq_one_letter_code
_entity_poly.pdbx_strand_id
1 'polypeptide(L)'
;MVAIAGLTAFSGKSTSNEIKIGSKAPAFTAKDSNGKERSLGDYKGKYVVLEWLNHGCPYVRKHYDSGNMQRTQADAKKKGAVWLSIVSSAEGKQGYMTPAETNAAIKKNKSNADAVLLDADGKIGLAYGAKTTPHMFIIDPKGTVVYQGAIDSIRSTDTDDIIKAENYVLAAFREIKSGSTIKTAATEPYGCGVKYQ
;
A
#
# COMPACT_ATOMS: atom_id res chain seq x y z
N MET A 1 -35.28 -1.36 -51.63
CA MET A 1 -33.94 -0.97 -51.14
C MET A 1 -33.87 -1.36 -49.67
N VAL A 2 -33.13 -2.43 -49.36
CA VAL A 2 -33.00 -2.96 -47.99
C VAL A 2 -31.88 -2.18 -47.30
N ALA A 3 -32.22 -1.42 -46.24
CA ALA A 3 -31.24 -0.70 -45.44
C ALA A 3 -30.56 -1.67 -44.47
N ILE A 4 -29.24 -1.81 -44.63
CA ILE A 4 -28.36 -2.61 -43.77
C ILE A 4 -28.14 -1.82 -42.47
N ALA A 5 -28.64 -2.34 -41.34
CA ALA A 5 -28.35 -1.82 -40.02
C ALA A 5 -26.92 -2.24 -39.60
N GLY A 6 -26.00 -1.28 -39.54
CA GLY A 6 -24.62 -1.50 -39.11
C GLY A 6 -24.55 -1.76 -37.60
N LEU A 7 -23.96 -2.90 -37.24
CA LEU A 7 -23.65 -3.28 -35.87
C LEU A 7 -22.41 -2.50 -35.40
N THR A 8 -22.61 -1.44 -34.61
CA THR A 8 -21.50 -0.74 -33.95
C THR A 8 -21.01 -1.54 -32.74
N ALA A 9 -19.86 -2.17 -32.89
CA ALA A 9 -19.16 -2.81 -31.77
C ALA A 9 -18.60 -1.72 -30.84
N PHE A 10 -19.20 -1.58 -29.65
CA PHE A 10 -18.61 -0.82 -28.55
C PHE A 10 -17.38 -1.56 -28.02
N SER A 11 -16.19 -1.12 -28.41
CA SER A 11 -14.94 -1.49 -27.73
C SER A 11 -14.90 -0.76 -26.38
N GLY A 12 -15.36 -1.42 -25.32
CA GLY A 12 -15.18 -0.94 -23.96
C GLY A 12 -13.69 -0.86 -23.64
N LYS A 13 -13.15 0.36 -23.50
CA LYS A 13 -11.84 0.57 -22.89
C LYS A 13 -11.94 0.12 -21.43
N SER A 14 -11.43 -1.07 -21.14
CA SER A 14 -11.08 -1.44 -19.76
C SER A 14 -9.96 -0.49 -19.30
N THR A 15 -10.33 0.57 -18.59
CA THR A 15 -9.36 1.42 -17.90
C THR A 15 -8.87 0.65 -16.69
N SER A 16 -7.81 -0.13 -16.85
CA SER A 16 -7.06 -0.64 -15.70
C SER A 16 -6.60 0.55 -14.87
N ASN A 17 -7.21 0.76 -13.70
CA ASN A 17 -6.88 1.82 -12.74
C ASN A 17 -5.56 1.53 -11.99
N GLU A 18 -4.54 1.06 -12.70
CA GLU A 18 -3.23 0.81 -12.13
C GLU A 18 -2.41 2.10 -12.14
N ILE A 19 -2.03 2.56 -10.95
CA ILE A 19 -1.13 3.70 -10.78
C ILE A 19 0.18 3.41 -11.51
N LYS A 20 0.61 4.36 -12.34
CA LYS A 20 1.88 4.29 -13.06
C LYS A 20 2.98 4.98 -12.24
N ILE A 21 4.18 4.42 -12.27
CA ILE A 21 5.36 5.12 -11.75
C ILE A 21 5.51 6.46 -12.49
N GLY A 22 5.80 7.52 -11.72
CA GLY A 22 5.89 8.88 -12.22
C GLY A 22 4.56 9.63 -12.26
N SER A 23 3.41 9.00 -11.98
CA SER A 23 2.14 9.71 -11.90
C SER A 23 1.97 10.44 -10.57
N LYS A 24 1.14 11.50 -10.58
CA LYS A 24 0.68 12.13 -9.35
C LYS A 24 -0.09 11.11 -8.50
N ALA A 25 0.24 11.02 -7.22
CA ALA A 25 -0.47 10.19 -6.27
C ALA A 25 -1.93 10.70 -6.10
N PRO A 26 -2.95 9.82 -6.17
CA PRO A 26 -4.32 10.21 -5.91
C PRO A 26 -4.47 10.84 -4.53
N ALA A 27 -5.15 11.99 -4.48
CA ALA A 27 -5.47 12.64 -3.22
C ALA A 27 -6.47 11.80 -2.43
N PHE A 28 -6.32 11.81 -1.11
CA PHE A 28 -7.28 11.23 -0.20
C PHE A 28 -7.32 12.03 1.10
N THR A 29 -8.46 11.92 1.78
CA THR A 29 -8.66 12.30 3.17
C THR A 29 -9.42 11.16 3.83
N ALA A 30 -8.94 10.68 4.97
CA ALA A 30 -9.58 9.61 5.72
C ALA A 30 -9.35 9.77 7.22
N LYS A 31 -10.23 9.17 8.02
CA LYS A 31 -10.02 9.08 9.47
C LYS A 31 -9.01 7.98 9.76
N ASP A 32 -8.05 8.30 10.61
CA ASP A 32 -7.21 7.27 11.24
C ASP A 32 -7.97 6.55 12.36
N SER A 33 -7.35 5.49 12.87
CA SER A 33 -7.86 4.69 14.00
C SER A 33 -8.00 5.45 15.32
N ASN A 34 -7.48 6.69 15.43
CA ASN A 34 -7.71 7.58 16.57
C ASN A 34 -8.79 8.64 16.27
N GLY A 35 -9.48 8.53 15.13
CA GLY A 35 -10.54 9.45 14.71
C GLY A 35 -10.02 10.76 14.11
N LYS A 36 -8.71 10.93 13.95
CA LYS A 36 -8.14 12.14 13.35
C LYS A 36 -8.13 12.05 11.84
N GLU A 37 -8.57 13.11 11.17
CA GLU A 37 -8.48 13.21 9.72
C GLU A 37 -7.02 13.34 9.28
N ARG A 38 -6.66 12.55 8.27
CA ARG A 38 -5.35 12.54 7.61
C ARG A 38 -5.57 12.71 6.12
N SER A 39 -4.90 13.69 5.55
CA SER A 39 -4.90 13.91 4.11
C SER A 39 -3.51 13.67 3.55
N LEU A 40 -3.40 13.15 2.32
CA LEU A 40 -2.09 13.03 1.67
C LEU A 40 -1.36 14.39 1.60
N GLY A 41 -2.13 15.47 1.40
CA GLY A 41 -1.61 16.84 1.35
C GLY A 41 -0.90 17.29 2.63
N ASP A 42 -1.21 16.71 3.79
CA ASP A 42 -0.58 17.02 5.08
C ASP A 42 0.92 16.68 5.09
N TYR A 43 1.35 15.84 4.14
CA TYR A 43 2.71 15.32 4.04
C TYR A 43 3.48 15.89 2.83
N LYS A 44 3.00 16.98 2.23
CA LYS A 44 3.72 17.68 1.15
C LYS A 44 5.15 17.99 1.57
N GLY A 45 6.11 17.73 0.67
CA GLY A 45 7.53 17.91 0.96
C GLY A 45 8.19 16.75 1.71
N LYS A 46 7.46 15.67 2.03
CA LYS A 46 7.98 14.46 2.66
C LYS A 46 7.82 13.25 1.74
N TYR A 47 8.65 12.24 1.94
CA TYR A 47 8.36 10.91 1.42
C TYR A 47 7.20 10.31 2.22
N VAL A 48 6.29 9.61 1.54
CA VAL A 48 5.19 8.88 2.18
C VAL A 48 5.23 7.43 1.72
N VAL A 49 5.21 6.48 2.65
CA VAL A 49 5.01 5.07 2.36
C VAL A 49 3.56 4.72 2.66
N LEU A 50 2.89 4.09 1.70
CA LEU A 50 1.57 3.49 1.92
C LEU A 50 1.73 1.97 2.00
N GLU A 51 1.12 1.37 3.02
CA GLU A 51 1.07 -0.07 3.23
C GLU A 51 -0.39 -0.52 3.24
N TRP A 52 -0.82 -1.29 2.24
CA TRP A 52 -2.12 -1.94 2.30
C TRP A 52 -2.09 -3.09 3.31
N LEU A 53 -2.89 -3.00 4.36
CA LEU A 53 -2.78 -3.82 5.55
C LEU A 53 -4.02 -4.69 5.77
N ASN A 54 -3.76 -5.96 6.09
CA ASN A 54 -4.73 -6.87 6.69
C ASN A 54 -4.00 -7.82 7.62
N HIS A 55 -4.14 -7.66 8.94
CA HIS A 55 -3.46 -8.51 9.92
C HIS A 55 -3.91 -9.98 9.91
N GLY A 56 -5.02 -10.34 9.25
CA GLY A 56 -5.41 -11.74 9.03
C GLY A 56 -4.67 -12.43 7.88
N CYS A 57 -4.03 -11.66 6.99
CA CYS A 57 -3.32 -12.21 5.84
C CYS A 57 -2.01 -12.90 6.27
N PRO A 58 -1.76 -14.18 5.92
CA PRO A 58 -0.51 -14.87 6.29
C PRO A 58 0.74 -14.22 5.68
N TYR A 59 0.63 -13.57 4.51
CA TYR A 59 1.76 -12.81 3.94
C TYR A 59 2.06 -11.55 4.76
N VAL A 60 1.05 -10.89 5.32
CA VAL A 60 1.25 -9.79 6.27
C VAL A 60 1.85 -10.34 7.57
N ARG A 61 1.35 -11.48 8.08
CA ARG A 61 1.88 -12.14 9.29
C ARG A 61 3.36 -12.47 9.13
N LYS A 62 3.81 -13.01 7.99
CA LYS A 62 5.25 -13.23 7.69
C LYS A 62 6.10 -12.02 8.06
N HIS A 63 5.70 -10.81 7.67
CA HIS A 63 6.50 -9.61 7.92
C HIS A 63 6.33 -9.04 9.33
N TYR A 64 5.13 -9.07 9.91
CA TYR A 64 4.92 -8.55 11.27
C TYR A 64 5.45 -9.50 12.35
N ASP A 65 5.30 -10.81 12.19
CA ASP A 65 5.69 -11.80 13.22
C ASP A 65 7.20 -12.00 13.28
N SER A 66 7.89 -11.80 12.15
CA SER A 66 9.36 -11.81 12.08
C SER A 66 10.02 -10.50 12.53
N GLY A 67 9.25 -9.44 12.81
CA GLY A 67 9.80 -8.10 13.05
C GLY A 67 10.27 -7.35 11.79
N ASN A 68 10.11 -7.94 10.60
CA ASN A 68 10.56 -7.34 9.34
C ASN A 68 9.83 -6.04 9.01
N MET A 69 8.51 -6.00 9.16
CA MET A 69 7.72 -4.81 8.86
C MET A 69 8.10 -3.65 9.78
N GLN A 70 8.27 -3.96 11.07
CA GLN A 70 8.61 -2.98 12.11
C GLN A 70 9.99 -2.36 11.85
N ARG A 71 10.98 -3.17 11.46
CA ARG A 71 12.31 -2.68 11.02
C ARG A 71 12.21 -1.83 9.76
N THR A 72 11.40 -2.25 8.79
CA THR A 72 11.20 -1.53 7.52
C THR A 72 10.57 -0.15 7.76
N GLN A 73 9.51 -0.10 8.57
CA GLN A 73 8.84 1.13 9.01
C GLN A 73 9.81 2.06 9.75
N ALA A 74 10.54 1.53 10.74
CA ALA A 74 11.47 2.32 11.54
C ALA A 74 12.61 2.93 10.69
N ASP A 75 13.17 2.16 9.76
CA ASP A 75 14.24 2.62 8.89
C ASP A 75 13.77 3.68 7.88
N ALA A 76 12.61 3.48 7.24
CA ALA A 76 12.01 4.47 6.35
C ALA A 76 11.74 5.80 7.11
N LYS A 77 11.20 5.70 8.32
CA LYS A 77 10.96 6.88 9.20
C LYS A 77 12.25 7.57 9.61
N LYS A 78 13.30 6.83 9.95
CA LYS A 78 14.63 7.39 10.23
C LYS A 78 15.21 8.16 9.03
N LYS A 79 14.81 7.79 7.82
CA LYS A 79 15.16 8.49 6.57
C LYS A 79 14.21 9.63 6.20
N GLY A 80 13.28 9.98 7.08
CA GLY A 80 12.38 11.14 6.94
C GLY A 80 11.05 10.84 6.24
N ALA A 81 10.72 9.57 6.02
CA ALA A 81 9.42 9.19 5.47
C ALA A 81 8.33 9.20 6.55
N VAL A 82 7.09 9.45 6.11
CA VAL A 82 5.88 9.18 6.87
C VAL A 82 5.33 7.82 6.43
N TRP A 83 4.97 6.96 7.37
CA TRP A 83 4.39 5.65 7.06
C TRP A 83 2.91 5.60 7.42
N LEU A 84 2.06 5.34 6.42
CA LEU A 84 0.61 5.20 6.58
C LEU A 84 0.21 3.76 6.21
N SER A 85 -0.31 3.01 7.16
CA SER A 85 -0.97 1.74 6.83
C SER A 85 -2.45 2.01 6.53
N ILE A 86 -3.04 1.28 5.58
CA ILE A 86 -4.41 1.49 5.13
C ILE A 86 -5.16 0.17 5.18
N VAL A 87 -6.31 0.16 5.85
CA VAL A 87 -7.19 -1.01 5.95
C VAL A 87 -8.44 -0.76 5.12
N SER A 88 -8.51 -1.41 3.95
CA SER A 88 -9.68 -1.33 3.04
C SER A 88 -10.57 -2.57 3.08
N SER A 89 -10.51 -3.34 4.16
CA SER A 89 -11.40 -4.48 4.32
C SER A 89 -12.80 -3.97 4.66
N ALA A 90 -13.78 -4.33 3.85
CA ALA A 90 -15.19 -3.99 4.05
C ALA A 90 -15.75 -4.67 5.31
N GLU A 91 -16.77 -4.05 5.91
CA GLU A 91 -17.47 -4.60 7.08
C GLU A 91 -17.96 -6.03 6.82
N GLY A 92 -17.76 -6.91 7.80
CA GLY A 92 -18.04 -8.35 7.67
C GLY A 92 -17.02 -9.16 6.87
N LYS A 93 -15.98 -8.54 6.27
CA LYS A 93 -14.88 -9.25 5.61
C LYS A 93 -13.68 -9.41 6.55
N GLN A 94 -12.87 -10.45 6.31
CA GLN A 94 -11.62 -10.67 7.03
C GLN A 94 -10.70 -9.45 6.93
N GLY A 95 -10.25 -8.96 8.08
CA GLY A 95 -9.35 -7.80 8.17
C GLY A 95 -10.07 -6.49 8.47
N TYR A 96 -11.41 -6.46 8.43
CA TYR A 96 -12.15 -5.33 9.00
C TYR A 96 -11.93 -5.28 10.50
N MET A 97 -11.69 -4.07 11.00
CA MET A 97 -11.54 -3.78 12.42
C MET A 97 -12.15 -2.42 12.70
N THR A 98 -12.82 -2.30 13.84
CA THR A 98 -13.20 -1.01 14.41
C THR A 98 -11.94 -0.18 14.75
N PRO A 99 -12.07 1.14 14.99
CA PRO A 99 -10.94 1.95 15.44
C PRO A 99 -10.24 1.40 16.68
N ALA A 100 -11.01 0.93 17.67
CA ALA A 100 -10.48 0.36 18.91
C ALA A 100 -9.70 -0.94 18.69
N GLU A 101 -10.25 -1.86 17.88
CA GLU A 101 -9.57 -3.11 17.51
C GLU A 101 -8.30 -2.84 16.70
N THR A 102 -8.36 -1.86 15.78
CA THR A 102 -7.18 -1.43 15.01
C THR A 102 -6.08 -0.92 15.93
N ASN A 103 -6.40 -0.08 16.92
CA ASN A 103 -5.44 0.40 17.91
C ASN A 103 -4.85 -0.73 18.77
N ALA A 104 -5.67 -1.71 19.15
CA ALA A 104 -5.19 -2.90 19.85
C ALA A 104 -4.25 -3.73 18.96
N ALA A 105 -4.58 -3.89 17.67
CA ALA A 105 -3.75 -4.61 16.71
C ALA A 105 -2.42 -3.89 16.44
N ILE A 106 -2.40 -2.56 16.32
CA ILE A 106 -1.16 -1.76 16.20
C ILE A 106 -0.22 -2.05 17.36
N LYS A 107 -0.74 -2.00 18.60
CA LYS A 107 0.04 -2.29 19.82
C LYS A 107 0.54 -3.73 19.85
N LYS A 108 -0.34 -4.70 19.60
CA LYS A 108 0.00 -6.13 19.58
C LYS A 108 1.09 -6.44 18.56
N ASN A 109 0.98 -5.86 17.36
CA ASN A 109 1.92 -6.07 16.27
C ASN A 109 3.12 -5.12 16.32
N LYS A 110 3.24 -4.26 17.34
CA LYS A 110 4.36 -3.31 17.50
C LYS A 110 4.61 -2.48 16.25
N SER A 111 3.54 -2.10 15.54
CA SER A 111 3.65 -1.32 14.29
C SER A 111 4.27 0.04 14.57
N ASN A 112 5.20 0.46 13.73
CA ASN A 112 5.84 1.76 13.75
C ASN A 112 5.18 2.76 12.78
N ALA A 113 4.04 2.41 12.17
CA ALA A 113 3.27 3.32 11.32
C ALA A 113 2.91 4.62 12.06
N ASP A 114 2.94 5.75 11.35
CA ASP A 114 2.54 7.06 11.90
C ASP A 114 1.02 7.19 12.06
N ALA A 115 0.27 6.50 11.19
CA ALA A 115 -1.17 6.35 11.30
C ALA A 115 -1.63 5.07 10.60
N VAL A 116 -2.77 4.54 11.05
CA VAL A 116 -3.52 3.51 10.31
C VAL A 116 -4.85 4.11 9.90
N LEU A 117 -5.05 4.24 8.59
CA LEU A 117 -6.25 4.81 7.98
C LEU A 117 -7.31 3.71 7.79
N LEU A 118 -8.57 4.06 8.08
CA LEU A 118 -9.70 3.16 7.91
C LEU A 118 -10.46 3.53 6.63
N ASP A 119 -10.39 2.65 5.63
CA ASP A 119 -10.93 2.82 4.27
C ASP A 119 -11.98 1.75 3.97
N ALA A 120 -12.96 1.57 4.88
CA ALA A 120 -13.94 0.47 4.80
C ALA A 120 -14.86 0.53 3.55
N ASP A 121 -14.97 1.69 2.90
CA ASP A 121 -15.67 1.84 1.60
C ASP A 121 -14.76 1.57 0.39
N GLY A 122 -13.46 1.35 0.62
CA GLY A 122 -12.46 0.95 -0.36
C GLY A 122 -12.03 2.05 -1.32
N LYS A 123 -12.46 3.30 -1.14
CA LYS A 123 -12.21 4.37 -2.11
C LYS A 123 -10.72 4.64 -2.31
N ILE A 124 -9.94 4.66 -1.23
CA ILE A 124 -8.49 4.91 -1.35
C ILE A 124 -7.83 3.72 -2.06
N GLY A 125 -8.21 2.49 -1.70
CA GLY A 125 -7.64 1.28 -2.33
C GLY A 125 -7.94 1.18 -3.81
N LEU A 126 -9.17 1.48 -4.20
CA LEU A 126 -9.59 1.51 -5.61
C LEU A 126 -8.89 2.64 -6.39
N ALA A 127 -8.69 3.81 -5.77
CA ALA A 127 -7.97 4.92 -6.39
C ALA A 127 -6.49 4.60 -6.62
N TYR A 128 -5.87 3.85 -5.71
CA TYR A 128 -4.48 3.41 -5.83
C TYR A 128 -4.29 2.12 -6.65
N GLY A 129 -5.38 1.45 -7.01
CA GLY A 129 -5.32 0.12 -7.62
C GLY A 129 -4.70 -0.92 -6.69
N ALA A 130 -4.95 -0.83 -5.39
CA ALA A 130 -4.39 -1.77 -4.43
C ALA A 130 -4.98 -3.19 -4.61
N LYS A 131 -4.12 -4.15 -4.99
CA LYS A 131 -4.51 -5.53 -5.33
C LYS A 131 -4.39 -6.50 -4.16
N THR A 132 -3.31 -6.43 -3.38
CA THR A 132 -2.97 -7.41 -2.33
C THR A 132 -2.67 -6.77 -0.98
N THR A 133 -2.46 -7.62 0.03
CA THR A 133 -1.97 -7.25 1.36
C THR A 133 -0.77 -8.14 1.72
N PRO A 134 0.44 -7.60 1.94
CA PRO A 134 0.80 -6.19 1.75
C PRO A 134 0.82 -5.78 0.27
N HIS A 135 0.58 -4.49 0.01
CA HIS A 135 0.91 -3.83 -1.25
C HIS A 135 1.49 -2.46 -0.89
N MET A 136 2.68 -2.18 -1.40
CA MET A 136 3.53 -1.08 -0.96
C MET A 136 3.57 0.02 -2.01
N PHE A 137 3.51 1.27 -1.58
CA PHE A 137 3.73 2.44 -2.44
C PHE A 137 4.71 3.40 -1.77
N ILE A 138 5.56 4.07 -2.55
CA ILE A 138 6.36 5.21 -2.09
C ILE A 138 6.00 6.41 -2.93
N ILE A 139 5.64 7.50 -2.25
CA ILE A 139 5.33 8.80 -2.82
C ILE A 139 6.46 9.75 -2.45
N ASP A 140 6.96 10.50 -3.43
CA ASP A 140 8.04 11.47 -3.22
C ASP A 140 7.53 12.82 -2.66
N PRO A 141 8.43 13.72 -2.22
CA PRO A 141 8.08 15.06 -1.74
C PRO A 141 7.24 15.92 -2.70
N LYS A 142 7.25 15.61 -4.00
CA LYS A 142 6.47 16.31 -5.04
C LYS A 142 5.06 15.73 -5.20
N GLY A 143 4.74 14.65 -4.50
CA GLY A 143 3.47 13.94 -4.59
C GLY A 143 3.42 12.98 -5.79
N THR A 144 4.57 12.48 -6.24
CA THR A 144 4.71 11.52 -7.34
C THR A 144 4.89 10.11 -6.80
N VAL A 145 4.21 9.12 -7.39
CA VAL A 145 4.45 7.72 -7.05
C VAL A 145 5.77 7.27 -7.69
N VAL A 146 6.74 6.91 -6.85
CA VAL A 146 8.09 6.51 -7.27
C VAL A 146 8.38 5.03 -7.01
N TYR A 147 7.55 4.36 -6.23
CA TYR A 147 7.53 2.90 -6.09
C TYR A 147 6.10 2.36 -5.95
N GLN A 148 5.82 1.20 -6.56
CA GLN A 148 4.63 0.40 -6.28
C GLN A 148 4.92 -1.10 -6.41
N GLY A 149 4.39 -1.92 -5.50
CA GLY A 149 4.46 -3.38 -5.64
C GLY A 149 4.66 -4.15 -4.33
N ALA A 150 5.40 -5.25 -4.40
CA ALA A 150 5.71 -6.10 -3.26
C ALA A 150 6.56 -5.39 -2.20
N ILE A 151 6.61 -5.94 -0.98
CA ILE A 151 7.58 -5.50 0.03
C ILE A 151 8.97 -6.09 -0.21
N ASP A 152 9.06 -7.34 -0.68
CA ASP A 152 10.32 -8.02 -0.95
C ASP A 152 10.26 -8.94 -2.18
N SER A 153 11.39 -9.58 -2.51
CA SER A 153 11.56 -10.41 -3.70
C SER A 153 11.02 -11.85 -3.59
N ILE A 154 10.58 -12.32 -2.42
CA ILE A 154 10.17 -13.72 -2.20
C ILE A 154 8.71 -13.80 -1.76
N ARG A 155 7.88 -14.24 -2.72
CA ARG A 155 6.45 -14.54 -2.52
C ARG A 155 6.25 -15.83 -1.73
N SER A 156 6.35 -15.74 -0.41
CA SER A 156 6.09 -16.84 0.52
C SER A 156 5.42 -16.35 1.79
N THR A 157 4.96 -17.28 2.62
CA THR A 157 4.47 -17.01 3.99
C THR A 157 5.48 -17.44 5.07
N ASP A 158 6.63 -17.98 4.65
CA ASP A 158 7.69 -18.45 5.53
C ASP A 158 8.57 -17.28 6.01
N THR A 159 8.77 -17.20 7.32
CA THR A 159 9.61 -16.18 7.94
C THR A 159 11.10 -16.36 7.61
N ASP A 160 11.54 -17.58 7.33
CA ASP A 160 12.95 -17.89 7.02
C ASP A 160 13.40 -17.33 5.67
N ASP A 161 12.45 -16.95 4.81
CA ASP A 161 12.75 -16.31 3.53
C ASP A 161 13.08 -14.83 3.69
N ILE A 162 12.78 -14.19 4.83
CA ILE A 162 13.05 -12.77 5.05
C ILE A 162 14.54 -12.45 4.91
N ILE A 163 15.42 -13.32 5.38
CA ILE A 163 16.88 -13.11 5.29
C ILE A 163 17.44 -13.32 3.88
N LYS A 164 16.68 -14.02 3.02
CA LYS A 164 17.06 -14.33 1.63
C LYS A 164 16.49 -13.31 0.65
N ALA A 165 15.40 -12.64 1.03
CA ALA A 165 14.69 -11.71 0.18
C ALA A 165 15.36 -10.33 0.13
N GLU A 166 15.32 -9.69 -1.02
CA GLU A 166 15.63 -8.27 -1.14
C GLU A 166 14.39 -7.46 -0.75
N ASN A 167 14.47 -6.66 0.31
CA ASN A 167 13.40 -5.76 0.69
C ASN A 167 13.43 -4.51 -0.21
N TYR A 168 12.46 -4.40 -1.11
CA TYR A 168 12.38 -3.35 -2.11
C TYR A 168 12.12 -1.95 -1.52
N VAL A 169 11.38 -1.87 -0.42
CA VAL A 169 11.14 -0.59 0.27
C VAL A 169 12.45 -0.06 0.85
N LEU A 170 13.21 -0.92 1.53
CA LEU A 170 14.53 -0.56 2.07
C LEU A 170 15.54 -0.25 0.96
N ALA A 171 15.53 -1.02 -0.14
CA ALA A 171 16.37 -0.75 -1.31
C ALA A 171 16.08 0.63 -1.91
N ALA A 172 14.80 0.94 -2.16
CA ALA A 172 14.38 2.25 -2.68
C ALA A 172 14.85 3.40 -1.77
N PHE A 173 14.72 3.27 -0.45
CA PHE A 173 15.18 4.32 0.47
C PHE A 173 16.71 4.44 0.57
N ARG A 174 17.48 3.36 0.33
CA ARG A 174 18.93 3.46 0.16
C ARG A 174 19.28 4.27 -1.09
N GLU A 175 18.65 3.98 -2.21
CA GLU A 175 18.86 4.65 -3.50
C GLU A 175 18.44 6.12 -3.46
N ILE A 176 17.27 6.41 -2.88
CA ILE A 176 16.82 7.79 -2.62
C ILE A 176 17.87 8.56 -1.81
N LYS A 177 18.43 7.95 -0.77
CA LYS A 177 19.38 8.62 0.11
C LYS A 177 20.74 8.85 -0.55
N SER A 178 21.14 8.02 -1.50
CA SER A 178 22.35 8.21 -2.32
C SER A 178 22.13 9.16 -3.50
N GLY A 179 20.92 9.70 -3.69
CA GLY A 179 20.58 10.55 -4.83
C GLY A 179 20.45 9.78 -6.14
N SER A 180 20.33 8.45 -6.06
CA SER A 180 20.18 7.56 -7.21
C SER A 180 18.70 7.38 -7.58
N THR A 181 18.44 7.05 -8.84
CA THR A 181 17.11 6.61 -9.28
C THR A 181 16.77 5.26 -8.66
N ILE A 182 15.50 5.05 -8.30
CA ILE A 182 15.04 3.76 -7.80
C ILE A 182 15.13 2.73 -8.93
N LYS A 183 15.99 1.72 -8.78
CA LYS A 183 16.25 0.73 -9.85
C LYS A 183 15.04 -0.15 -10.11
N THR A 184 14.40 -0.60 -9.03
CA THR A 184 13.22 -1.45 -9.06
C THR A 184 12.02 -0.63 -8.62
N ALA A 185 11.52 0.22 -9.52
CA ALA A 185 10.42 1.14 -9.21
C ALA A 185 9.04 0.46 -9.22
N ALA A 186 8.89 -0.68 -9.90
CA ALA A 186 7.65 -1.45 -9.92
C ALA A 186 7.91 -2.94 -9.81
N THR A 187 7.10 -3.65 -9.02
CA THR A 187 7.12 -5.12 -8.91
C THR A 187 5.69 -5.65 -8.85
N GLU A 188 5.50 -6.92 -9.20
CA GLU A 188 4.19 -7.56 -9.02
C GLU A 188 3.91 -7.70 -7.51
N PRO A 189 2.84 -7.09 -6.98
CA PRO A 189 2.51 -7.24 -5.58
C PRO A 189 2.01 -8.65 -5.29
N TYR A 190 2.25 -9.14 -4.06
CA TYR A 190 1.78 -10.46 -3.65
C TYR A 190 1.09 -10.40 -2.29
N GLY A 191 0.17 -11.33 -2.07
CA GLY A 191 -0.52 -11.49 -0.80
C GLY A 191 -1.95 -11.98 -0.96
N CYS A 192 -2.71 -11.91 0.12
CA CYS A 192 -4.17 -12.04 0.00
C CYS A 192 -4.73 -10.82 -0.72
N GLY A 193 -5.70 -11.04 -1.61
CA GLY A 193 -6.42 -9.94 -2.27
C GLY A 193 -7.10 -9.03 -1.25
N VAL A 194 -7.09 -7.72 -1.51
CA VAL A 194 -7.79 -6.72 -0.69
C VAL A 194 -9.29 -7.05 -0.64
N LYS A 195 -9.89 -6.92 0.53
CA LYS A 195 -11.29 -7.33 0.79
C LYS A 195 -12.26 -6.16 0.62
N TYR A 196 -12.38 -5.66 -0.60
CA TYR A 196 -13.40 -4.67 -0.95
C TYR A 196 -14.83 -5.24 -0.77
N GLN A 197 -15.83 -4.36 -0.91
CA GLN A 197 -17.25 -4.71 -0.89
C GLN A 197 -17.59 -5.82 -1.90
#